data_AF-A0A9X0LBA2-F1
#
_entry.id   AF-A0A9X0LBA2-F1
#
_cell.length_a   1.000
_cell.length_b   1.000
_cell.length_c   1.000
_cell.angle_alpha   90.00
_cell.angle_beta   90.00
_cell.angle_gamma   90.00
#
_symmetry.space_group_name_H-M   'P 1'
#
loop_
_entity.id
_entity.type
_entity.pdbx_description
1 polymer ?
#
loop_
_entity_poly.entity_id
_entity_poly.type
_entity_poly.pdbx_seq_one_letter_code
_entity_poly.pdbx_strand_id
1 'polypeptide(L)'
;MDYRKLFADVHRRPGMFGLDGSFHDFTVFIHGCEAGNDWQLLAGFREWLVVRCGHGDNLVWRALVLHQAFPDGPPHREQLEAEVELDRAAVETLFRLLDEYLQRRAEDGGLARIFDEYVTWRKAQSWS
;
A
#
# COMPACT_ATOMS: atom_id res chain seq x y z
N MET A 1 -19.51 0.45 -0.37
CA MET A 1 -18.78 1.73 -0.38
C MET A 1 -17.75 1.68 -1.49
N ASP A 2 -17.53 2.76 -2.23
CA ASP A 2 -16.48 2.82 -3.25
C ASP A 2 -15.19 3.35 -2.62
N TYR A 3 -14.29 2.43 -2.25
CA TYR A 3 -13.04 2.77 -1.58
C TYR A 3 -12.02 3.44 -2.49
N ARG A 4 -12.06 3.20 -3.82
CA ARG A 4 -11.20 3.93 -4.76
C ARG A 4 -11.55 5.40 -4.75
N LYS A 5 -12.85 5.70 -4.83
CA LYS A 5 -13.35 7.08 -4.73
C LYS A 5 -13.05 7.69 -3.36
N LEU A 6 -13.26 6.96 -2.27
CA LEU A 6 -12.94 7.45 -0.92
C LEU A 6 -11.46 7.82 -0.79
N PHE A 7 -10.55 6.94 -1.19
CA PHE A 7 -9.11 7.18 -1.08
C PHE A 7 -8.66 8.32 -1.99
N ALA A 8 -9.22 8.46 -3.19
CA ALA A 8 -8.98 9.63 -4.03
C ALA A 8 -9.45 10.94 -3.38
N ASP A 9 -10.61 10.94 -2.71
CA ASP A 9 -11.12 12.12 -2.00
C ASP A 9 -10.29 12.47 -0.77
N VAL A 10 -9.84 11.45 -0.01
CA VAL A 10 -8.98 11.58 1.17
C VAL A 10 -7.62 12.14 0.77
N HIS A 11 -6.99 11.63 -0.29
CA HIS A 11 -5.73 12.15 -0.81
C HIS A 11 -5.84 13.62 -1.24
N ARG A 12 -6.94 13.95 -1.93
CA ARG A 12 -7.16 15.30 -2.45
C ARG A 12 -7.44 16.34 -1.37
N ARG A 13 -8.09 15.94 -0.26
CA ARG A 13 -8.59 16.86 0.77
C ARG A 13 -8.43 16.27 2.18
N PRO A 14 -7.19 15.98 2.62
CA PRO A 14 -6.94 15.28 3.90
C PRO A 14 -7.60 15.98 5.09
N GLY A 15 -7.55 17.31 5.15
CA GLY A 15 -8.14 18.09 6.24
C GLY A 15 -9.66 17.92 6.41
N MET A 16 -10.42 17.58 5.36
CA MET A 16 -11.87 17.29 5.52
C MET A 16 -12.13 15.98 6.27
N PHE A 17 -11.13 15.10 6.33
CA PHE A 17 -11.16 13.83 7.02
C PHE A 17 -10.42 13.89 8.36
N GLY A 18 -9.99 15.08 8.78
CA GLY A 18 -9.24 15.29 10.01
C GLY A 18 -7.78 14.85 9.91
N LEU A 19 -7.25 14.68 8.70
CA LEU A 19 -5.89 14.20 8.46
C LEU A 19 -4.91 15.34 8.24
N ASP A 20 -3.67 15.16 8.68
CA ASP A 20 -2.56 16.12 8.48
C ASP A 20 -1.90 16.03 7.10
N GLY A 21 -2.20 14.96 6.35
CA GLY A 21 -1.69 14.71 5.00
C GLY A 21 -0.35 13.98 4.96
N SER A 22 0.18 13.55 6.11
CA SER A 22 1.40 12.76 6.19
C SER A 22 1.18 11.32 5.75
N PHE A 23 2.25 10.66 5.31
CA PHE A 23 2.23 9.23 5.04
C PHE A 23 1.78 8.44 6.27
N HIS A 24 2.25 8.81 7.46
CA HIS A 24 1.85 8.17 8.70
C HIS A 24 0.34 8.19 8.89
N ASP A 25 -0.26 9.38 8.83
CA ASP A 25 -1.68 9.56 9.13
C ASP A 25 -2.58 8.89 8.09
N PHE A 26 -2.21 8.95 6.79
CA PHE A 26 -2.89 8.18 5.77
C PHE A 26 -2.81 6.67 6.01
N THR A 27 -1.65 6.13 6.40
CA THR A 27 -1.55 4.69 6.68
C THR A 27 -2.42 4.26 7.87
N VAL A 28 -2.55 5.11 8.90
CA VAL A 28 -3.44 4.85 10.05
C VAL A 28 -4.90 4.90 9.61
N PHE A 29 -5.30 5.91 8.83
CA PHE A 29 -6.66 6.03 8.28
C PHE A 29 -7.06 4.80 7.46
N ILE A 30 -6.18 4.35 6.55
CA ILE A 30 -6.42 3.18 5.69
C ILE A 30 -6.51 1.90 6.52
N HIS A 31 -5.67 1.76 7.55
CA HIS A 31 -5.74 0.63 8.47
C HIS A 31 -7.06 0.61 9.26
N GLY A 32 -7.59 1.77 9.64
CA GLY A 32 -8.93 1.89 10.23
C GLY A 32 -10.03 1.46 9.25
N CYS A 33 -9.89 1.81 7.97
CA CYS A 33 -10.79 1.32 6.92
C CYS A 33 -10.73 -0.20 6.80
N GLU A 34 -9.55 -0.82 6.81
CA GLU A 34 -9.44 -2.29 6.82
C GLU A 34 -10.15 -2.93 8.01
N ALA A 35 -9.92 -2.41 9.21
CA ALA A 35 -10.56 -2.90 10.43
C ALA A 35 -12.09 -2.81 10.35
N GLY A 36 -12.62 -1.72 9.78
CA GLY A 36 -14.05 -1.54 9.53
C GLY A 36 -14.65 -2.42 8.43
N ASN A 37 -13.82 -3.18 7.68
CA ASN A 37 -14.24 -4.12 6.64
C ASN A 37 -13.76 -5.55 6.94
N ASP A 38 -13.70 -5.94 8.21
CA ASP A 38 -13.28 -7.28 8.66
C ASP A 38 -11.92 -7.72 8.07
N TRP A 39 -11.01 -6.75 7.86
CA TRP A 39 -9.69 -6.96 7.28
C TRP A 39 -9.71 -7.52 5.84
N GLN A 40 -10.82 -7.36 5.11
CA GLN A 40 -10.99 -7.87 3.74
C GLN A 40 -10.72 -6.83 2.66
N LEU A 41 -10.61 -5.55 3.04
CA LEU A 41 -10.46 -4.44 2.09
C LEU A 41 -9.17 -4.55 1.28
N LEU A 42 -8.02 -4.75 1.95
CA LEU A 42 -6.72 -4.91 1.30
C LEU A 42 -6.21 -6.36 1.35
N ALA A 43 -7.11 -7.35 1.45
CA ALA A 43 -6.75 -8.77 1.35
C ALA A 43 -5.94 -9.04 0.06
N GLY A 44 -4.70 -9.52 0.19
CA GLY A 44 -3.80 -9.73 -0.95
C GLY A 44 -2.98 -8.51 -1.38
N PHE A 45 -3.15 -7.32 -0.78
CA PHE A 45 -2.38 -6.12 -1.14
C PHE A 45 -0.90 -6.28 -0.80
N ARG A 46 -0.58 -6.86 0.36
CA ARG A 46 0.80 -7.13 0.75
C ARG A 46 1.45 -8.10 -0.23
N GLU A 47 0.77 -9.19 -0.55
CA GLU A 47 1.23 -10.21 -1.50
C GLU A 47 1.48 -9.61 -2.89
N TRP A 48 0.56 -8.76 -3.35
CA TRP A 48 0.71 -8.02 -4.60
C TRP A 48 1.94 -7.10 -4.59
N LEU A 49 2.20 -6.40 -3.47
CA LEU A 49 3.39 -5.56 -3.32
C LEU A 49 4.68 -6.37 -3.28
N VAL A 50 4.70 -7.52 -2.60
CA VAL A 50 5.88 -8.41 -2.54
C VAL A 50 6.31 -8.85 -3.93
N VAL A 51 5.38 -9.33 -4.76
CA VAL A 51 5.68 -9.75 -6.14
C VAL A 51 6.26 -8.60 -6.95
N ARG A 52 5.73 -7.38 -6.78
CA ARG A 52 6.21 -6.18 -7.49
C ARG A 52 7.57 -5.69 -7.00
N CYS A 53 7.85 -5.78 -5.71
CA CYS A 53 9.17 -5.46 -5.15
C CYS A 53 10.20 -6.55 -5.49
N GLY A 54 9.76 -7.79 -5.70
CA GLY A 54 10.64 -8.95 -5.87
C GLY A 54 11.36 -9.36 -4.57
N HIS A 55 10.98 -8.79 -3.42
CA HIS A 55 11.55 -9.06 -2.11
C HIS A 55 10.57 -8.65 -0.99
N GLY A 56 11.00 -8.81 0.27
CA GLY A 56 10.28 -8.26 1.43
C GLY A 56 9.07 -9.07 1.86
N ASP A 57 9.08 -10.39 1.66
CA ASP A 57 7.97 -11.25 2.11
C ASP A 57 7.77 -11.26 3.64
N ASN A 58 8.78 -10.84 4.39
CA ASN A 58 8.71 -10.63 5.84
C ASN A 58 8.22 -9.22 6.24
N LEU A 59 7.92 -8.34 5.27
CA LEU A 59 7.54 -6.96 5.52
C LEU A 59 6.02 -6.75 5.48
N VAL A 60 5.55 -5.79 6.28
CA VAL A 60 4.18 -5.27 6.23
C VAL A 60 3.98 -4.37 5.01
N TRP A 61 2.74 -4.21 4.54
CA TRP A 61 2.45 -3.47 3.30
C TRP A 61 2.98 -2.03 3.32
N ARG A 62 2.92 -1.32 4.45
CA ARG A 62 3.43 0.06 4.55
C ARG A 62 4.94 0.17 4.30
N ALA A 63 5.70 -0.84 4.71
CA ALA A 63 7.14 -0.89 4.44
C ALA A 63 7.40 -1.21 2.96
N LEU A 64 6.61 -2.11 2.36
CA LEU A 64 6.68 -2.41 0.92
C LEU A 64 6.33 -1.20 0.05
N VAL A 65 5.39 -0.34 0.47
CA VAL A 65 5.10 0.94 -0.19
C VAL A 65 6.33 1.86 -0.17
N LEU A 66 7.05 1.95 0.95
CA LEU A 66 8.29 2.74 1.03
C LEU A 66 9.40 2.15 0.14
N HIS A 67 9.53 0.82 0.07
CA HIS A 67 10.47 0.19 -0.88
C HIS A 67 10.11 0.46 -2.36
N GLN A 68 8.83 0.61 -2.69
CA GLN A 68 8.39 1.06 -4.02
C GLN A 68 8.67 2.54 -4.27
N ALA A 69 8.53 3.40 -3.24
CA ALA A 69 8.78 4.83 -3.35
C ALA A 69 10.29 5.13 -3.45
N PHE A 70 11.12 4.33 -2.80
CA PHE A 70 12.56 4.55 -2.65
C PHE A 70 13.36 3.27 -2.96
N PRO A 71 13.59 2.96 -4.25
CA PRO A 71 14.29 1.74 -4.66
C PRO A 71 15.73 1.62 -4.13
N ASP A 72 16.40 2.76 -3.92
CA ASP A 72 17.77 2.81 -3.40
C ASP A 72 17.85 2.62 -1.86
N GLY A 73 16.70 2.59 -1.18
CA GLY A 73 16.59 2.41 0.26
C GLY A 73 15.53 3.32 0.88
N PRO A 74 14.55 2.77 1.62
CA PRO A 74 13.53 3.58 2.26
C PRO A 74 14.14 4.44 3.39
N PRO A 75 13.68 5.69 3.55
CA PRO A 75 14.13 6.55 4.63
C PRO A 75 13.68 6.00 5.99
N HIS A 76 14.42 6.36 7.04
CA HIS A 76 13.96 6.14 8.40
C HIS A 76 12.74 7.01 8.71
N ARG A 77 11.98 6.62 9.75
CA ARG A 77 10.76 7.32 10.15
C ARG A 77 11.00 8.79 10.42
N GLU A 78 12.09 9.12 11.12
CA GLU A 78 12.44 10.48 11.49
C GLU A 78 12.76 11.35 10.27
N GLN A 79 13.37 10.75 9.24
CA GLN A 79 13.65 11.45 7.98
C GLN A 79 12.36 11.70 7.19
N LEU A 80 11.47 10.70 7.15
CA LEU A 80 10.17 10.83 6.49
C LEU A 80 9.33 11.94 7.16
N GLU A 81 9.34 12.02 8.49
CA GLU A 81 8.61 13.05 9.24
C GLU A 81 9.23 14.46 9.11
N ALA A 82 10.55 14.55 8.94
CA ALA A 82 11.26 15.83 8.83
C ALA A 82 11.31 16.40 7.41
N GLU A 83 11.35 15.53 6.39
CA GLU A 83 11.58 15.92 5.01
C GLU A 83 10.28 15.83 4.19
N VAL A 84 9.67 17.00 3.96
CA VAL A 84 8.37 17.13 3.26
C VAL A 84 8.37 16.45 1.88
N GLU A 85 9.47 16.50 1.15
CA GLU A 85 9.56 15.88 -0.19
C GLU A 85 9.59 14.34 -0.12
N LEU A 86 10.20 13.77 0.92
CA LEU A 86 10.18 12.32 1.13
C LEU A 86 8.77 11.87 1.54
N ASP A 87 8.14 12.56 2.48
CA ASP A 87 6.76 12.26 2.88
C ASP A 87 5.81 12.33 1.68
N ARG A 88 5.89 13.41 0.91
CA ARG A 88 5.10 13.59 -0.30
C ARG A 88 5.31 12.45 -1.31
N ALA A 89 6.55 12.05 -1.57
CA ALA A 89 6.85 10.94 -2.49
C ALA A 89 6.26 9.61 -2.00
N ALA A 90 6.29 9.36 -0.68
CA ALA A 90 5.67 8.18 -0.08
C ALA A 90 4.14 8.21 -0.18
N VAL A 91 3.51 9.37 0.06
CA VAL A 91 2.06 9.58 -0.06
C VAL A 91 1.58 9.36 -1.49
N GLU A 92 2.23 9.98 -2.47
CA GLU A 92 1.87 9.81 -3.89
C GLU A 92 2.00 8.35 -4.32
N THR A 93 3.07 7.68 -3.86
CA THR A 93 3.28 6.24 -4.12
C THR A 93 2.20 5.39 -3.47
N LEU A 94 1.81 5.68 -2.22
CA LEU A 94 0.74 4.97 -1.51
C LEU A 94 -0.57 5.02 -2.29
N PHE A 95 -1.05 6.21 -2.64
CA PHE A 95 -2.34 6.37 -3.30
C PHE A 95 -2.35 5.82 -4.72
N ARG A 96 -1.25 5.95 -5.46
CA ARG A 96 -1.10 5.29 -6.76
C ARG A 96 -1.20 3.77 -6.63
N LEU A 97 -0.48 3.16 -5.69
CA LEU A 97 -0.50 1.71 -5.48
C LEU A 97 -1.87 1.20 -5.01
N LEU A 98 -2.57 1.96 -4.17
CA LEU A 98 -3.93 1.62 -3.74
C LEU A 98 -4.92 1.65 -4.91
N ASP A 99 -4.84 2.66 -5.78
CA ASP A 99 -5.72 2.72 -6.96
C ASP A 99 -5.45 1.57 -7.93
N GLU A 100 -4.18 1.32 -8.26
CA GLU A 100 -3.76 0.21 -9.11
C GLU A 100 -4.21 -1.15 -8.54
N TYR A 101 -3.99 -1.38 -7.25
CA TYR A 101 -4.38 -2.62 -6.57
C TYR A 101 -5.90 -2.79 -6.54
N LEU A 102 -6.66 -1.77 -6.13
CA LEU A 102 -8.11 -1.88 -6.05
C LEU A 102 -8.75 -2.07 -7.42
N GLN A 103 -8.17 -1.47 -8.48
CA GLN A 103 -8.56 -1.75 -9.85
C GLN A 103 -8.32 -3.21 -10.22
N ARG A 104 -7.10 -3.72 -9.99
CA ARG A 104 -6.73 -5.10 -10.30
C ARG A 104 -7.58 -6.11 -9.52
N ARG A 105 -7.84 -5.85 -8.24
CA ARG A 105 -8.66 -6.67 -7.36
C ARG A 105 -10.12 -6.76 -7.85
N ALA A 106 -10.63 -5.69 -8.45
CA ALA A 106 -12.01 -5.63 -8.95
C ALA A 106 -12.21 -6.33 -10.30
N GLU A 107 -11.13 -6.71 -11.00
CA GLU A 107 -11.21 -7.54 -12.19
C GLU A 107 -11.74 -8.95 -11.87
N ASP A 108 -12.33 -9.62 -12.86
CA ASP A 108 -12.86 -10.98 -12.70
C ASP A 108 -11.77 -11.98 -12.28
N GLY A 109 -11.87 -12.53 -11.07
CA GLY A 109 -10.82 -13.38 -10.49
C GLY A 109 -9.52 -12.65 -10.12
N GLY A 110 -9.51 -11.32 -10.09
CA GLY A 110 -8.31 -10.51 -9.83
C GLY A 110 -7.63 -10.84 -8.51
N LEU A 111 -8.40 -11.04 -7.44
CA LEU A 111 -7.86 -11.45 -6.14
C LEU A 111 -7.21 -12.84 -6.17
N ALA A 112 -7.83 -13.82 -6.84
CA ALA A 112 -7.25 -15.15 -6.98
C ALA A 112 -5.91 -15.10 -7.75
N ARG A 113 -5.87 -14.33 -8.85
CA ARG A 113 -4.65 -14.12 -9.63
C ARG A 113 -3.51 -13.51 -8.81
N ILE A 114 -3.81 -12.53 -7.94
CA ILE A 114 -2.80 -11.94 -7.04
C ILE A 114 -2.18 -13.01 -6.13
N PHE A 115 -3.00 -13.88 -5.53
CA PHE A 115 -2.48 -14.96 -4.68
C PHE A 115 -1.73 -16.02 -5.47
N ASP A 116 -2.18 -16.37 -6.68
CA ASP A 116 -1.49 -17.32 -7.55
C ASP A 116 -0.09 -16.81 -7.96
N GLU A 117 0.01 -15.52 -8.33
CA GLU A 117 1.27 -14.85 -8.63
C GLU A 117 2.21 -14.85 -7.43
N TYR A 118 1.70 -14.54 -6.24
CA TYR A 118 2.47 -14.56 -5.01
C TYR A 118 2.95 -15.96 -4.63
N VAL A 119 2.10 -16.98 -4.70
CA VAL A 119 2.49 -18.37 -4.44
C VAL A 119 3.54 -18.84 -5.45
N THR A 120 3.39 -18.47 -6.72
CA THR A 120 4.37 -18.79 -7.76
C THR A 120 5.72 -18.12 -7.49
N TRP A 121 5.70 -16.81 -7.20
CA TRP A 121 6.90 -16.06 -6.83
C TRP A 121 7.57 -16.66 -5.60
N ARG A 122 6.80 -16.99 -4.57
CA ARG A 122 7.32 -17.55 -3.32
C ARG A 122 7.97 -18.91 -3.55
N LYS A 123 7.35 -19.82 -4.32
CA LYS A 123 7.93 -21.13 -4.66
C LYS A 123 9.24 -21.04 -5.45
N ALA A 124 9.44 -19.96 -6.20
CA ALA A 124 10.66 -19.73 -6.96
C ALA A 124 11.83 -19.23 -6.08
N GLN A 125 11.59 -18.84 -4.83
CA GLN A 125 12.63 -18.36 -3.94
C GLN A 125 13.47 -19.52 -3.40
N SER A 126 14.78 -19.31 -3.26
CA SER A 126 15.73 -20.35 -2.78
C SER A 126 15.53 -20.76 -1.33
N TRP A 127 14.75 -19.99 -0.56
CA TRP A 127 14.44 -20.21 0.85
C TRP A 127 13.00 -20.69 1.09
N SER A 128 12.26 -21.00 0.03
CA SER A 128 10.86 -21.45 0.05
C SER A 128 10.70 -22.91 0.49
#